data_AF-A0A4X2KU11-F1
#
_entry.id   AF-A0A4X2KU11-F1
#
_cell.length_a   1.000
_cell.length_b   1.000
_cell.length_c   1.000
_cell.angle_alpha   90.00
_cell.angle_beta   90.00
_cell.angle_gamma   90.00
#
_symmetry.space_group_name_H-M   'P 1'
#
loop_
_entity.id
_entity.type
_entity.pdbx_description
1 polymer ?
#
loop_
_entity_poly.entity_id
_entity_poly.type
_entity_poly.pdbx_seq_one_letter_code
_entity_poly.pdbx_strand_id
1 'polypeptide(L)'
;MLARGVSCQSALAKNVRTFDVRRVQLPVRGGELSALPLRVQGPRPYNEIPLKGNNGWMNLLHFWMENGMRNMHVRTVQRFQELGPIYREKLGNVESVFIINPDDAARLFGAEGPYPERFSIPPWVAYHTIMKKPIGVLFKSSESWKKDRVFLNQFVLAVDSMNNFERLLTPVSEDFVKKIYKGIERSKQGKFTVDLSQDLFRFAFESICNLLFGERLGVLEDFVDPEAQKFIDAVSTMFHTSVPMLNIPPELFRMVRAKTWRDHVASWDLIFDRAEGYVRNFFQDQKMGPKVTECYPGILYSLLHKNAMNFEDIKANVIEMMAAGVDTTSITLQWCLYEMARNLKVQDMLRAEVLAAQRDAQGDMKKMLKSVPLLKAAIKETLRLHPIAVTIQRYIPSDLVLQDYMIPAKVSPQTNLQAFLLRRNPESPNHCLFVSSPEWNGDLVGGWSIALFLGGDEILEGFWVFFLSEVGRTQPHVACRFQSCLRPEHPLLKNIQPILYVIHSEIECDFIRAFST
;
A
#
# COMPACT_ATOMS: atom_id res chain seq x y z
N MET A 1 17.65 -8.67 45.73
CA MET A 1 17.62 -7.50 46.63
C MET A 1 18.15 -6.29 45.88
N LEU A 2 17.33 -5.23 45.80
CA LEU A 2 17.68 -3.82 45.50
C LEU A 2 18.26 -3.55 44.09
N ALA A 3 17.57 -2.92 43.13
CA ALA A 3 16.89 -1.62 43.13
C ALA A 3 17.76 -0.45 43.65
N ARG A 4 18.53 0.19 42.74
CA ARG A 4 18.93 1.62 42.71
C ARG A 4 19.30 1.92 41.25
N GLY A 5 18.62 2.77 40.48
CA GLY A 5 18.19 4.13 40.77
C GLY A 5 19.20 5.10 40.15
N VAL A 6 19.08 5.38 38.85
CA VAL A 6 19.81 6.49 38.20
C VAL A 6 18.83 7.64 37.97
N SER A 7 19.28 8.82 38.41
CA SER A 7 18.56 10.05 38.74
C SER A 7 17.80 10.72 37.58
N CYS A 8 16.58 11.19 37.88
CA CYS A 8 15.70 12.01 37.02
C CYS A 8 16.12 13.50 36.94
N GLN A 9 17.41 13.80 36.78
CA GLN A 9 17.86 15.18 36.57
C GLN A 9 18.90 15.26 35.44
N SER A 10 18.44 15.05 34.21
CA SER A 10 19.12 15.51 33.00
C SER A 10 18.26 16.55 32.32
N ALA A 11 18.83 17.74 32.07
CA ALA A 11 18.17 18.91 31.52
C ALA A 11 17.68 18.74 30.06
N LEU A 12 17.83 17.55 29.46
CA LEU A 12 17.40 17.22 28.10
C LEU A 12 15.98 16.60 28.02
N ALA A 13 15.33 16.32 29.14
CA ALA A 13 13.98 15.73 29.19
C ALA A 13 12.83 16.74 29.35
N LYS A 14 13.10 18.06 29.34
CA LYS A 14 12.09 19.09 29.67
C LYS A 14 11.26 19.63 28.50
N ASN A 15 11.51 19.24 27.24
CA ASN A 15 10.82 19.85 26.09
C ASN A 15 10.10 18.89 25.13
N VAL A 16 9.87 17.63 25.49
CA VAL A 16 8.98 16.75 24.72
C VAL A 16 7.62 16.75 25.38
N ARG A 17 6.70 17.60 24.90
CA ARG A 17 5.29 17.53 25.28
C ARG A 17 4.70 16.26 24.69
N THR A 18 4.20 15.37 25.55
CA THR A 18 3.31 14.28 25.19
C THR A 18 2.08 14.83 24.48
N PHE A 19 1.61 14.11 23.48
CA PHE A 19 0.41 14.44 22.73
C PHE A 19 -0.81 14.24 23.66
N ASP A 20 -1.28 15.31 24.28
CA ASP A 20 -2.54 15.33 25.03
C ASP A 20 -3.55 16.16 24.23
N VAL A 21 -4.40 15.46 23.49
CA VAL A 21 -5.51 16.00 22.70
C VAL A 21 -6.48 16.80 23.58
N ARG A 22 -6.56 16.53 24.88
CA ARG A 22 -7.51 17.21 25.78
C ARG A 22 -7.23 18.69 25.95
N ARG A 23 -6.04 19.18 25.58
CA ARG A 23 -5.71 20.61 25.63
C ARG A 23 -6.16 21.42 24.43
N VAL A 24 -6.77 20.82 23.42
CA VAL A 24 -7.57 21.55 22.42
C VAL A 24 -8.97 21.80 23.02
N GLN A 25 -9.02 22.45 24.19
CA GLN A 25 -10.25 23.09 24.65
C GLN A 25 -10.31 24.47 24.00
N LEU A 26 -11.23 24.60 23.04
CA LEU A 26 -11.70 25.91 22.59
C LEU A 26 -12.09 26.73 23.83
N PRO A 27 -11.67 28.00 23.97
CA PRO A 27 -12.14 28.82 25.07
C PRO A 27 -13.64 29.08 24.86
N VAL A 28 -14.48 28.44 25.68
CA VAL A 28 -15.88 28.84 25.86
C VAL A 28 -15.85 30.16 26.63
N ARG A 29 -15.77 31.29 25.90
CA ARG A 29 -16.02 32.61 26.48
C ARG A 29 -17.52 32.75 26.71
N GLY A 30 -17.95 32.52 27.95
CA GLY A 30 -19.16 33.15 28.47
C GLY A 30 -18.94 34.66 28.51
N GLY A 31 -19.62 35.39 27.65
CA GLY A 31 -19.59 36.84 27.53
C GLY A 31 -20.73 37.30 26.64
N GLU A 32 -21.46 38.30 27.12
CA GLU A 32 -22.79 38.73 26.69
C GLU A 32 -22.97 38.98 25.18
N LEU A 33 -24.16 38.63 24.69
CA LEU A 33 -24.65 38.86 23.32
C LEU A 33 -24.77 40.37 23.04
N SER A 34 -23.71 40.99 22.53
CA SER A 34 -23.83 42.20 21.72
C SER A 34 -23.74 41.82 20.25
N ALA A 35 -24.83 42.02 19.52
CA ALA A 35 -24.95 41.71 18.09
C ALA A 35 -23.88 42.43 17.26
N LEU A 36 -22.85 41.68 16.84
CA LEU A 36 -21.95 42.10 15.77
C LEU A 36 -22.56 41.69 14.42
N PRO A 37 -22.48 42.54 13.38
CA PRO A 37 -23.06 42.21 12.08
C PRO A 37 -22.34 40.99 11.50
N LEU A 38 -23.12 39.95 11.18
CA LEU A 38 -22.68 38.75 10.46
C LEU A 38 -22.16 39.18 9.07
N ARG A 39 -20.86 39.50 8.99
CA ARG A 39 -20.13 39.45 7.72
C ARG A 39 -20.10 37.98 7.30
N VAL A 40 -20.83 37.64 6.26
CA VAL A 40 -20.60 36.40 5.50
C VAL A 40 -19.22 36.55 4.86
N GLN A 41 -18.16 36.26 5.61
CA GLN A 41 -16.82 36.22 5.06
C GLN A 41 -16.78 35.02 4.11
N GLY A 42 -16.51 35.29 2.83
CA GLY A 42 -16.23 34.23 1.86
C GLY A 42 -15.02 33.39 2.30
N PRO A 43 -14.78 32.24 1.67
CA PRO A 43 -13.64 31.39 2.01
C PRO A 43 -12.33 32.16 1.88
N ARG A 44 -11.39 31.88 2.80
CA ARG A 44 -10.06 32.48 2.81
C ARG A 44 -9.30 32.12 1.54
N PRO A 45 -8.48 33.03 1.00
CA PRO A 45 -7.72 32.78 -0.22
C PRO A 45 -6.62 31.73 -0.04
N TYR A 46 -6.23 31.07 -1.13
CA TYR A 46 -5.22 30.00 -1.18
C TYR A 46 -3.88 30.35 -0.52
N ASN A 47 -3.43 31.60 -0.67
CA ASN A 47 -2.15 32.07 -0.13
C ASN A 47 -2.11 32.13 1.41
N GLU A 48 -3.28 32.17 2.07
CA GLU A 48 -3.41 32.14 3.52
C GLU A 48 -3.30 30.73 4.11
N ILE A 49 -3.25 29.67 3.28
CA ILE A 49 -2.95 28.32 3.76
C ILE A 49 -1.51 28.33 4.33
N PRO A 50 -1.29 27.78 5.55
CA PRO A 50 0.03 27.71 6.16
C PRO A 50 1.08 27.12 5.21
N LEU A 51 2.14 27.89 4.91
CA LEU A 51 3.20 27.50 3.99
C LEU A 51 4.48 27.13 4.75
N LYS A 52 5.06 25.97 4.42
CA LYS A 52 6.44 25.68 4.81
C LYS A 52 7.43 26.14 3.74
N GLY A 53 8.11 27.25 4.02
CA GLY A 53 9.23 27.77 3.23
C GLY A 53 8.80 28.36 1.88
N ASN A 54 9.42 29.48 1.50
CA ASN A 54 9.02 30.23 0.31
C ASN A 54 9.73 29.77 -0.98
N ASN A 55 10.80 28.97 -0.87
CA ASN A 55 11.61 28.52 -2.00
C ASN A 55 11.62 26.98 -2.07
N GLY A 56 11.00 26.43 -3.13
CA GLY A 56 10.88 24.99 -3.34
C GLY A 56 12.22 24.25 -3.45
N TRP A 57 13.26 24.90 -3.98
CA TRP A 57 14.59 24.31 -4.09
C TRP A 57 15.33 24.26 -2.74
N MET A 58 15.17 25.28 -1.91
CA MET A 58 15.69 25.26 -0.54
C MET A 58 14.97 24.20 0.30
N ASN A 59 13.63 24.13 0.18
CA ASN A 59 12.84 23.08 0.85
C ASN A 59 13.27 21.68 0.43
N LEU A 60 13.61 21.50 -0.86
CA LEU A 60 14.11 20.23 -1.40
C LEU A 60 15.52 19.89 -0.90
N LEU A 61 16.41 20.88 -0.79
CA LEU A 61 17.73 20.69 -0.21
C LEU A 61 17.63 20.26 1.26
N HIS A 62 16.82 20.95 2.06
CA HIS A 62 16.54 20.57 3.45
C HIS A 62 15.93 19.17 3.54
N PHE A 63 15.00 18.85 2.64
CA PHE A 63 14.41 17.52 2.54
C PHE A 63 15.47 16.42 2.34
N TRP A 64 16.45 16.62 1.47
CA TRP A 64 17.54 15.65 1.30
C TRP A 64 18.50 15.59 2.48
N MET A 65 18.81 16.74 3.11
CA MET A 65 19.63 16.78 4.32
C MET A 65 18.99 16.02 5.48
N GLU A 66 17.66 15.96 5.53
CA GLU A 66 16.87 15.23 6.54
C GLU A 66 16.58 13.75 6.16
N ASN A 67 17.43 13.13 5.34
CA ASN A 67 17.30 11.76 4.80
C ASN A 67 16.14 11.53 3.80
N GLY A 68 15.57 12.59 3.22
CA GLY A 68 14.66 12.54 2.08
C GLY A 68 13.43 11.64 2.31
N MET A 69 13.09 10.82 1.30
CA MET A 69 11.88 10.00 1.31
C MET A 69 11.85 8.95 2.42
N ARG A 70 13.01 8.53 2.95
CA ARG A 70 13.08 7.54 4.04
C ARG A 70 12.37 8.05 5.31
N ASN A 71 12.40 9.36 5.53
CA ASN A 71 11.76 10.01 6.67
C ASN A 71 10.50 10.82 6.29
N MET A 72 9.96 10.63 5.08
CA MET A 72 8.81 11.42 4.60
C MET A 72 7.62 11.35 5.55
N HIS A 73 7.28 10.15 6.01
CA HIS A 73 6.18 9.93 6.95
C HIS A 73 6.39 10.68 8.28
N VAL A 74 7.61 10.69 8.83
CA VAL A 74 7.96 11.44 10.05
C VAL A 74 7.88 12.94 9.82
N ARG A 75 8.44 13.43 8.70
CA ARG A 75 8.40 14.85 8.33
C ARG A 75 6.96 15.33 8.22
N THR A 76 6.10 14.56 7.56
CA THR A 76 4.69 14.90 7.45
C THR A 76 4.02 15.02 8.82
N VAL A 77 4.28 14.10 9.75
CA VAL A 77 3.74 14.18 11.13
C VAL A 77 4.11 15.52 11.76
N GLN A 78 5.40 15.88 11.70
CA GLN A 78 5.90 17.13 12.25
C GLN A 78 5.26 18.35 11.60
N ARG A 79 5.01 18.30 10.28
CA ARG A 79 4.34 19.40 9.56
C ARG A 79 2.91 19.62 10.01
N PHE A 80 2.10 18.57 10.18
CA PHE A 80 0.74 18.73 10.72
C PHE A 80 0.75 19.21 12.17
N GLN A 81 1.73 18.79 12.98
CA GLN A 81 1.89 19.30 14.35
C GLN A 81 2.25 20.79 14.39
N GLU A 82 3.11 21.24 13.46
CA GLU A 82 3.56 22.64 13.38
C GLU A 82 2.49 23.57 12.76
N LEU A 83 1.80 23.12 11.73
CA LEU A 83 1.01 23.97 10.83
C LEU A 83 -0.50 23.75 10.93
N GLY A 84 -0.95 22.73 11.66
CA GLY A 84 -2.37 22.37 11.77
C GLY A 84 -2.81 21.38 10.69
N PRO A 85 -4.13 21.10 10.57
CA PRO A 85 -4.68 19.98 9.79
C PRO A 85 -4.63 20.16 8.26
N ILE A 86 -4.26 21.36 7.80
CA ILE A 86 -4.06 21.69 6.39
C ILE A 86 -2.79 22.55 6.25
N TYR A 87 -1.93 22.21 5.30
CA TYR A 87 -0.77 23.04 4.98
C TYR A 87 -0.39 22.90 3.51
N ARG A 88 0.42 23.83 3.01
CA ARG A 88 1.05 23.76 1.69
C ARG A 88 2.56 23.70 1.79
N GLU A 89 3.17 22.89 0.93
CA GLU A 89 4.61 22.77 0.82
C GLU A 89 5.00 22.60 -0.64
N LYS A 90 6.07 23.30 -1.04
CA LYS A 90 6.66 23.21 -2.37
C LYS A 90 7.99 22.48 -2.27
N LEU A 91 8.15 21.40 -3.03
CA LEU A 91 9.39 20.63 -3.17
C LEU A 91 9.86 20.67 -4.63
N GLY A 92 10.98 21.36 -4.88
CA GLY A 92 11.43 21.66 -6.23
C GLY A 92 10.36 22.47 -6.97
N ASN A 93 9.82 21.89 -8.04
CA ASN A 93 8.81 22.52 -8.89
C ASN A 93 7.37 22.15 -8.50
N VAL A 94 7.17 21.19 -7.60
CA VAL A 94 5.84 20.66 -7.26
C VAL A 94 5.35 21.31 -5.98
N GLU A 95 4.22 22.01 -6.04
CA GLU A 95 3.50 22.51 -4.86
C GLU A 95 2.31 21.59 -4.55
N SER A 96 2.09 21.36 -3.26
CA SER A 96 1.12 20.40 -2.76
C SER A 96 0.39 20.96 -1.55
N VAL A 97 -0.93 20.82 -1.53
CA VAL A 97 -1.76 20.99 -0.33
C VAL A 97 -1.85 19.63 0.34
N PHE A 98 -1.58 19.58 1.64
CA PHE A 98 -1.64 18.37 2.44
C PHE A 98 -2.80 18.46 3.42
N ILE A 99 -3.62 17.42 3.45
CA ILE A 99 -4.78 17.29 4.34
C ILE A 99 -4.69 16.00 5.14
N ILE A 100 -5.24 16.02 6.36
CA ILE A 100 -5.28 14.86 7.27
C ILE A 100 -6.69 14.47 7.72
N ASN A 101 -7.69 15.35 7.61
CA ASN A 101 -9.01 15.10 8.14
C ASN A 101 -9.87 14.23 7.19
N PRO A 102 -10.65 13.27 7.72
CA PRO A 102 -11.56 12.45 6.90
C PRO A 102 -12.63 13.27 6.16
N ASP A 103 -13.14 14.33 6.77
CA ASP A 103 -14.18 15.17 6.14
C ASP A 103 -13.62 15.93 4.93
N ASP A 104 -12.38 16.42 5.02
CA ASP A 104 -11.69 17.06 3.90
C ASP A 104 -11.38 16.04 2.80
N ALA A 105 -11.06 14.79 3.17
CA ALA A 105 -10.91 13.70 2.22
C ALA A 105 -12.23 13.40 1.49
N ALA A 106 -13.35 13.32 2.22
CA ALA A 106 -14.66 13.08 1.63
C ALA A 106 -15.05 14.21 0.66
N ARG A 107 -14.77 15.47 1.01
CA ARG A 107 -14.96 16.62 0.10
C ARG A 107 -14.06 16.55 -1.13
N LEU A 108 -12.79 16.19 -0.96
CA LEU A 108 -11.84 16.01 -2.06
C LEU A 108 -12.31 14.94 -3.04
N PHE A 109 -12.70 13.78 -2.53
CA PHE A 109 -13.19 12.66 -3.36
C PHE A 109 -14.57 12.95 -3.96
N GLY A 110 -15.44 13.67 -3.25
CA GLY A 110 -16.73 14.11 -3.78
C GLY A 110 -16.62 15.16 -4.89
N ALA A 111 -15.50 15.90 -4.94
CA ALA A 111 -15.19 16.85 -5.99
C ALA A 111 -14.40 16.23 -7.18
N GLU A 112 -14.23 14.90 -7.20
CA GLU A 112 -13.60 14.23 -8.33
C GLU A 112 -14.43 14.38 -9.61
N GLY A 113 -13.77 14.77 -10.69
CA GLY A 113 -14.36 14.71 -12.02
C GLY A 113 -14.49 13.27 -12.54
N PRO A 114 -15.10 13.07 -13.71
CA PRO A 114 -15.23 11.74 -14.33
C PRO A 114 -13.89 11.10 -14.72
N TYR A 115 -12.82 11.90 -14.76
CA TYR A 115 -11.45 11.51 -15.11
C TYR A 115 -10.49 11.96 -14.00
N PRO A 116 -10.41 11.23 -12.87
CA PRO A 116 -9.52 11.60 -11.78
C PRO A 116 -8.05 11.47 -12.21
N GLU A 117 -7.26 12.52 -11.93
CA GLU A 117 -5.82 12.55 -12.19
C GLU A 117 -5.04 12.59 -10.88
N ARG A 118 -3.89 11.91 -10.87
CA ARG A 118 -2.95 11.84 -9.73
C ARG A 118 -1.57 12.31 -10.16
N PHE A 119 -0.67 12.40 -9.18
CA PHE A 119 0.72 12.71 -9.46
C PHE A 119 1.36 11.66 -10.37
N SER A 120 1.82 12.09 -11.55
CA SER A 120 2.62 11.26 -12.43
C SER A 120 4.07 11.26 -11.97
N ILE A 121 4.63 10.07 -11.76
CA ILE A 121 6.02 9.91 -11.32
C ILE A 121 6.97 10.34 -12.45
N PRO A 122 7.69 11.49 -12.34
CA PRO A 122 8.43 12.06 -13.45
C PRO A 122 9.44 11.11 -14.13
N PRO A 123 10.27 10.33 -13.40
CA PRO A 123 11.22 9.42 -14.06
C PRO A 123 10.52 8.31 -14.86
N TRP A 124 9.33 7.86 -14.44
CA TRP A 124 8.58 6.82 -15.16
C TRP A 124 8.02 7.36 -16.47
N VAL A 125 7.40 8.56 -16.43
CA VAL A 125 6.90 9.24 -17.64
C VAL A 125 8.03 9.51 -18.61
N ALA A 126 9.19 9.96 -18.11
CA ALA A 126 10.37 10.21 -18.93
C ALA A 126 10.87 8.94 -19.62
N TYR A 127 10.93 7.81 -18.91
CA TYR A 127 11.33 6.52 -19.49
C TYR A 127 10.42 6.13 -20.65
N HIS A 128 9.10 6.09 -20.43
CA HIS A 128 8.13 5.68 -21.45
C HIS A 128 8.16 6.61 -22.68
N THR A 129 8.29 7.92 -22.45
CA THR A 129 8.35 8.92 -23.51
C THR A 129 9.62 8.80 -24.36
N ILE A 130 10.78 8.69 -23.70
CA ILE A 130 12.09 8.66 -24.37
C ILE A 130 12.30 7.34 -25.12
N MET A 131 11.97 6.22 -24.46
CA MET A 131 12.15 4.87 -25.00
C MET A 131 10.99 4.46 -25.90
N LYS A 132 9.94 5.29 -26.03
CA LYS A 132 8.71 5.04 -26.80
C LYS A 132 8.06 3.72 -26.42
N LYS A 133 8.06 3.39 -25.12
CA LYS A 133 7.41 2.19 -24.59
C LYS A 133 5.89 2.45 -24.49
N PRO A 134 5.05 1.44 -24.78
CA PRO A 134 3.61 1.60 -24.68
C PRO A 134 3.20 1.80 -23.22
N ILE A 135 2.12 2.55 -23.00
CA ILE A 135 1.62 2.89 -21.66
C ILE A 135 0.27 2.22 -21.41
N GLY A 136 0.09 1.70 -20.21
CA GLY A 136 -1.18 1.18 -19.72
C GLY A 136 -1.95 2.22 -18.91
N VAL A 137 -2.94 1.73 -18.17
CA VAL A 137 -3.90 2.54 -17.40
C VAL A 137 -3.24 3.40 -16.32
N LEU A 138 -2.03 3.05 -15.84
CA LEU A 138 -1.29 3.84 -14.85
C LEU A 138 -0.90 5.23 -15.37
N PHE A 139 -0.49 5.33 -16.63
CA PHE A 139 0.04 6.57 -17.22
C PHE A 139 -0.92 7.28 -18.17
N LYS A 140 -2.04 6.65 -18.54
CA LYS A 140 -3.09 7.27 -19.34
C LYS A 140 -3.90 8.30 -18.52
N SER A 141 -4.51 9.26 -19.21
CA SER A 141 -5.44 10.24 -18.62
C SER A 141 -6.70 10.42 -19.48
N SER A 142 -7.69 11.12 -18.94
CA SER A 142 -8.92 11.49 -19.64
C SER A 142 -9.67 10.27 -20.24
N GLU A 143 -10.20 10.39 -21.45
CA GLU A 143 -10.98 9.35 -22.13
C GLU A 143 -10.18 8.07 -22.40
N SER A 144 -8.88 8.19 -22.72
CA SER A 144 -8.02 7.02 -22.97
C SER A 144 -7.87 6.15 -21.73
N TRP A 145 -7.68 6.79 -20.56
CA TRP A 145 -7.69 6.11 -19.28
C TRP A 145 -9.05 5.46 -19.00
N LYS A 146 -10.16 6.19 -19.22
CA LYS A 146 -11.50 5.70 -18.92
C LYS A 146 -11.84 4.46 -19.75
N LYS A 147 -11.51 4.49 -21.04
CA LYS A 147 -11.71 3.37 -21.97
C LYS A 147 -11.00 2.11 -21.48
N ASP A 148 -9.72 2.21 -21.18
CA ASP A 148 -8.93 1.08 -20.67
C ASP A 148 -9.46 0.60 -19.32
N ARG A 149 -9.70 1.52 -18.37
CA ARG A 149 -10.12 1.19 -17.01
C ARG A 149 -11.47 0.46 -17.00
N VAL A 150 -12.47 0.96 -17.72
CA VAL A 150 -13.80 0.33 -17.77
C VAL A 150 -13.71 -1.06 -18.38
N PHE A 151 -12.88 -1.26 -19.40
CA PHE A 151 -12.68 -2.56 -20.00
C PHE A 151 -11.98 -3.53 -19.04
N LEU A 152 -10.84 -3.15 -18.47
CA LEU A 152 -10.06 -3.98 -17.54
C LEU A 152 -10.86 -4.36 -16.28
N ASN A 153 -11.68 -3.45 -15.75
CA ASN A 153 -12.50 -3.71 -14.57
C ASN A 153 -13.41 -4.94 -14.74
N GLN A 154 -13.88 -5.22 -15.96
CA GLN A 154 -14.72 -6.40 -16.24
C GLN A 154 -13.97 -7.73 -16.02
N PHE A 155 -12.65 -7.71 -16.09
CA PHE A 155 -11.81 -8.90 -15.98
C PHE A 155 -11.06 -8.98 -14.66
N VAL A 156 -10.75 -7.83 -14.06
CA VAL A 156 -9.92 -7.76 -12.84
C VAL A 156 -10.77 -7.53 -11.58
N LEU A 157 -11.83 -6.72 -11.65
CA LEU A 157 -12.59 -6.28 -10.47
C LEU A 157 -14.05 -6.76 -10.45
N ALA A 158 -14.54 -7.36 -11.53
CA ALA A 158 -15.88 -7.92 -11.57
C ALA A 158 -15.97 -9.13 -10.62
N VAL A 159 -17.08 -9.22 -9.88
CA VAL A 159 -17.33 -10.32 -8.93
C VAL A 159 -17.18 -11.69 -9.58
N ASP A 160 -17.67 -11.85 -10.82
CA ASP A 160 -17.56 -13.10 -11.57
C ASP A 160 -16.11 -13.47 -11.89
N SER A 161 -15.24 -12.50 -12.16
CA SER A 161 -13.81 -12.73 -12.35
C SER A 161 -13.11 -13.09 -11.05
N MET A 162 -13.38 -12.34 -9.98
CA MET A 162 -12.79 -12.59 -8.66
C MET A 162 -13.14 -13.98 -8.14
N ASN A 163 -14.36 -14.46 -8.43
CA ASN A 163 -14.78 -15.84 -8.14
C ASN A 163 -13.94 -16.92 -8.83
N ASN A 164 -13.18 -16.59 -9.87
CA ASN A 164 -12.27 -17.52 -10.55
C ASN A 164 -10.83 -17.45 -10.03
N PHE A 165 -10.43 -16.33 -9.42
CA PHE A 165 -9.05 -16.09 -8.95
C PHE A 165 -8.63 -17.05 -7.86
N GLU A 166 -9.54 -17.41 -6.97
CA GLU A 166 -9.32 -18.40 -5.93
C GLU A 166 -8.70 -19.71 -6.47
N ARG A 167 -9.19 -20.20 -7.61
CA ARG A 167 -8.70 -21.45 -8.22
C ARG A 167 -7.25 -21.37 -8.66
N LEU A 168 -6.79 -20.17 -9.00
CA LEU A 168 -5.41 -19.89 -9.42
C LEU A 168 -4.52 -19.57 -8.22
N LEU A 169 -5.05 -18.89 -7.20
CA LEU A 169 -4.28 -18.44 -6.04
C LEU A 169 -4.10 -19.49 -4.95
N THR A 170 -5.08 -20.40 -4.80
CA THR A 170 -5.01 -21.46 -3.79
C THR A 170 -3.79 -22.34 -4.00
N PRO A 171 -3.52 -22.92 -5.21
CA PRO A 171 -2.33 -23.75 -5.46
C PRO A 171 -1.00 -23.06 -5.13
N VAL A 172 -0.88 -21.77 -5.45
CA VAL A 172 0.33 -20.97 -5.18
C VAL A 172 0.54 -20.82 -3.66
N SER A 173 -0.55 -20.58 -2.92
CA SER A 173 -0.53 -20.52 -1.46
C SER A 173 -0.14 -21.86 -0.83
N GLU A 174 -0.63 -22.98 -1.39
CA GLU A 174 -0.23 -24.31 -0.91
C GLU A 174 1.26 -24.57 -1.09
N ASP A 175 1.82 -24.19 -2.24
CA ASP A 175 3.23 -24.43 -2.52
C ASP A 175 4.14 -23.59 -1.62
N PHE A 176 3.73 -22.37 -1.29
CA PHE A 176 4.43 -21.54 -0.31
C PHE A 176 4.41 -22.17 1.09
N VAL A 177 3.25 -22.68 1.53
CA VAL A 177 3.11 -23.39 2.80
C VAL A 177 3.96 -24.66 2.82
N LYS A 178 3.92 -25.47 1.75
CA LYS A 178 4.77 -26.67 1.59
C LYS A 178 6.26 -26.32 1.68
N LYS A 179 6.69 -25.21 1.09
CA LYS A 179 8.07 -24.72 1.17
C LYS A 179 8.49 -24.44 2.63
N ILE A 180 7.62 -23.79 3.40
CA ILE A 180 7.87 -23.53 4.82
C ILE A 180 7.96 -24.84 5.62
N TYR A 181 7.03 -25.78 5.41
CA TYR A 181 7.06 -27.08 6.10
C TYR A 181 8.33 -27.88 5.78
N LYS A 182 8.76 -27.91 4.51
CA LYS A 182 10.05 -28.50 4.13
C LYS A 182 11.22 -27.86 4.89
N GLY A 183 11.18 -26.54 5.10
CA GLY A 183 12.16 -25.82 5.92
C GLY A 183 12.15 -26.27 7.39
N ILE A 184 10.97 -26.44 7.98
CA ILE A 184 10.79 -26.95 9.35
C ILE A 184 11.31 -28.38 9.48
N GLU A 185 10.98 -29.27 8.54
CA GLU A 185 11.46 -30.65 8.54
C GLU A 185 12.99 -30.72 8.43
N ARG A 186 13.59 -29.93 7.51
CA ARG A 186 15.05 -29.83 7.33
C ARG A 186 15.77 -29.32 8.58
N SER A 187 15.12 -28.48 9.39
CA SER A 187 15.71 -27.93 10.63
C SER A 187 15.98 -29.00 11.69
N LYS A 188 15.26 -30.14 11.68
CA LYS A 188 15.27 -31.20 12.71
C LYS A 188 14.98 -30.75 14.14
N GLN A 189 14.64 -29.47 14.37
CA GLN A 189 14.38 -28.88 15.69
C GLN A 189 12.89 -28.59 15.90
N GLY A 190 12.04 -28.92 14.92
CA GLY A 190 10.63 -28.53 14.90
C GLY A 190 10.42 -27.01 14.83
N LYS A 191 11.47 -26.23 14.52
CA LYS A 191 11.47 -24.77 14.46
C LYS A 191 12.29 -24.30 13.26
N PHE A 192 11.74 -23.34 12.51
CA PHE A 192 12.38 -22.76 11.35
C PHE A 192 12.48 -21.24 11.54
N THR A 193 13.68 -20.67 11.40
CA THR A 193 13.91 -19.23 11.49
C THR A 193 14.63 -18.80 10.21
N VAL A 194 13.96 -17.96 9.42
CA VAL A 194 14.45 -17.49 8.13
C VAL A 194 13.89 -16.08 7.86
N ASP A 195 14.59 -15.30 7.05
CA ASP A 195 14.01 -14.10 6.44
C ASP A 195 13.19 -14.53 5.22
N LEU A 196 11.87 -14.35 5.29
CA LEU A 196 10.94 -14.70 4.23
C LEU A 196 10.79 -13.60 3.17
N SER A 197 11.49 -12.47 3.26
CA SER A 197 11.33 -11.34 2.35
C SER A 197 11.38 -11.75 0.87
N GLN A 198 12.46 -12.41 0.45
CA GLN A 198 12.65 -12.91 -0.92
C GLN A 198 11.60 -13.95 -1.33
N ASP A 199 11.21 -14.83 -0.41
CA ASP A 199 10.19 -15.83 -0.69
C ASP A 199 8.80 -15.19 -0.86
N LEU A 200 8.50 -14.11 -0.13
CA LEU A 200 7.26 -13.33 -0.28
C LEU A 200 7.22 -12.57 -1.61
N PHE A 201 8.35 -12.03 -2.08
CA PHE A 201 8.44 -11.44 -3.42
C PHE A 201 8.17 -12.48 -4.52
N ARG A 202 8.75 -13.68 -4.39
CA ARG A 202 8.48 -14.80 -5.30
C ARG A 202 7.04 -15.26 -5.25
N PHE A 203 6.46 -15.35 -4.06
CA PHE A 203 5.04 -15.68 -3.88
C PHE A 203 4.12 -14.68 -4.59
N ALA A 204 4.38 -13.38 -4.39
CA ALA A 204 3.61 -12.32 -5.04
C ALA A 204 3.75 -12.38 -6.57
N PHE A 205 4.97 -12.62 -7.07
CA PHE A 205 5.23 -12.77 -8.51
C PHE A 205 4.55 -14.01 -9.11
N GLU A 206 4.66 -15.18 -8.48
CA GLU A 206 3.97 -16.40 -8.91
C GLU A 206 2.45 -16.19 -8.91
N SER A 207 1.91 -15.50 -7.89
CA SER A 207 0.48 -15.23 -7.76
C SER A 207 -0.05 -14.35 -8.89
N ILE A 208 0.59 -13.20 -9.14
CA ILE A 208 0.13 -12.29 -10.21
C ILE A 208 0.30 -12.90 -11.60
N CYS A 209 1.39 -13.63 -11.84
CA CYS A 209 1.60 -14.32 -13.11
C CYS A 209 0.59 -15.45 -13.32
N ASN A 210 0.26 -16.23 -12.29
CA ASN A 210 -0.76 -17.27 -12.43
C ASN A 210 -2.15 -16.67 -12.67
N LEU A 211 -2.49 -15.52 -12.07
CA LEU A 211 -3.74 -14.81 -12.40
C LEU A 211 -3.78 -14.30 -13.85
N LEU A 212 -2.65 -13.77 -14.33
CA LEU A 212 -2.56 -13.19 -15.67
C LEU A 212 -2.57 -14.27 -16.76
N PHE A 213 -1.75 -15.30 -16.60
CA PHE A 213 -1.47 -16.29 -17.63
C PHE A 213 -2.18 -17.64 -17.40
N GLY A 214 -2.71 -17.90 -16.21
CA GLY A 214 -3.26 -19.21 -15.86
C GLY A 214 -2.20 -20.32 -15.78
N GLU A 215 -0.92 -19.94 -15.69
CA GLU A 215 0.24 -20.82 -15.75
C GLU A 215 1.17 -20.60 -14.56
N ARG A 216 1.82 -21.69 -14.14
CA ARG A 216 2.80 -21.70 -13.03
C ARG A 216 4.19 -21.41 -13.58
N LEU A 217 4.87 -20.41 -13.01
CA LEU A 217 6.25 -20.09 -13.37
C LEU A 217 7.27 -20.94 -12.59
N GLY A 218 6.84 -21.56 -11.49
CA GLY A 218 7.70 -22.42 -10.67
C GLY A 218 8.67 -21.65 -9.78
N VAL A 219 8.48 -20.35 -9.53
CA VAL A 219 9.44 -19.54 -8.75
C VAL A 219 9.45 -19.86 -7.24
N LEU A 220 8.54 -20.73 -6.80
CA LEU A 220 8.47 -21.24 -5.42
C LEU A 220 9.21 -22.57 -5.22
N GLU A 221 9.64 -23.22 -6.31
CA GLU A 221 10.35 -24.51 -6.28
C GLU A 221 11.76 -24.39 -5.67
N ASP A 222 12.46 -25.53 -5.54
CA ASP A 222 13.84 -25.56 -5.05
C ASP A 222 14.82 -24.94 -6.07
N PHE A 223 14.53 -25.08 -7.38
CA PHE A 223 15.25 -24.40 -8.46
C PHE A 223 14.42 -23.23 -8.97
N VAL A 224 14.95 -22.02 -8.86
CA VAL A 224 14.30 -20.80 -9.34
C VAL A 224 14.98 -20.35 -10.63
N ASP A 225 14.20 -20.12 -11.68
CA ASP A 225 14.71 -19.51 -12.91
C ASP A 225 15.41 -18.18 -12.60
N PRO A 226 16.72 -18.03 -12.87
CA PRO A 226 17.44 -16.79 -12.64
C PRO A 226 16.82 -15.59 -13.35
N GLU A 227 16.14 -15.80 -14.48
CA GLU A 227 15.51 -14.72 -15.23
C GLU A 227 14.22 -14.20 -14.56
N ALA A 228 13.47 -15.07 -13.91
CA ALA A 228 12.33 -14.67 -13.09
C ALA A 228 12.78 -13.87 -11.85
N GLN A 229 13.86 -14.29 -11.19
CA GLN A 229 14.41 -13.54 -10.06
C GLN A 229 14.92 -12.15 -10.50
N LYS A 230 15.58 -12.05 -11.66
CA LYS A 230 16.01 -10.77 -12.23
C LYS A 230 14.84 -9.81 -12.48
N PHE A 231 13.66 -10.31 -12.87
CA PHE A 231 12.46 -9.47 -13.01
C PHE A 231 12.03 -8.89 -11.66
N ILE A 232 11.95 -9.72 -10.62
CA ILE A 232 11.63 -9.29 -9.25
C ILE A 232 12.61 -8.21 -8.77
N ASP A 233 13.91 -8.46 -8.93
CA ASP A 233 14.96 -7.54 -8.51
C ASP A 233 14.90 -6.21 -9.30
N ALA A 234 14.51 -6.27 -10.58
CA ALA A 234 14.35 -5.10 -11.43
C ALA A 234 13.18 -4.21 -10.98
N VAL A 235 12.05 -4.80 -10.56
CA VAL A 235 10.90 -4.06 -10.00
C VAL A 235 11.32 -3.31 -8.75
N SER A 236 11.98 -3.99 -7.81
CA SER A 236 12.52 -3.35 -6.61
C SER A 236 13.51 -2.24 -6.97
N THR A 237 14.44 -2.47 -7.90
CA THR A 237 15.44 -1.46 -8.32
C THR A 237 14.78 -0.26 -8.98
N MET A 238 13.72 -0.47 -9.76
CA MET A 238 12.91 0.59 -10.37
C MET A 238 12.32 1.52 -9.30
N PHE A 239 11.72 0.97 -8.23
CA PHE A 239 11.22 1.79 -7.12
C PHE A 239 12.34 2.53 -6.37
N HIS A 240 13.44 1.85 -6.05
CA HIS A 240 14.56 2.44 -5.31
C HIS A 240 15.22 3.60 -6.06
N THR A 241 15.40 3.46 -7.38
CA THR A 241 15.99 4.50 -8.23
C THR A 241 15.03 5.67 -8.48
N SER A 242 13.71 5.46 -8.35
CA SER A 242 12.70 6.52 -8.51
C SER A 242 12.74 7.57 -7.40
N VAL A 243 12.99 7.14 -6.16
CA VAL A 243 13.01 7.98 -4.95
C VAL A 243 13.87 9.25 -5.08
N PRO A 244 15.17 9.16 -5.42
CA PRO A 244 16.02 10.35 -5.56
C PRO A 244 15.61 11.26 -6.73
N MET A 245 14.80 10.76 -7.67
CA MET A 245 14.40 11.48 -8.88
C MET A 245 13.02 12.14 -8.80
N LEU A 246 12.25 11.88 -7.74
CA LEU A 246 10.83 12.22 -7.66
C LEU A 246 10.53 13.73 -7.77
N ASN A 247 11.40 14.57 -7.20
CA ASN A 247 11.19 16.04 -7.10
C ASN A 247 12.16 16.85 -7.98
N ILE A 248 12.92 16.19 -8.86
CA ILE A 248 13.86 16.83 -9.78
C ILE A 248 13.36 16.62 -11.21
N PRO A 249 13.34 17.68 -12.05
CA PRO A 249 13.01 17.56 -13.47
C PRO A 249 13.86 16.49 -14.18
N PRO A 250 13.25 15.56 -14.93
CA PRO A 250 13.97 14.47 -15.62
C PRO A 250 15.12 14.96 -16.53
N GLU A 251 15.00 16.15 -17.09
CA GLU A 251 16.01 16.77 -17.95
C GLU A 251 17.35 16.94 -17.23
N LEU A 252 17.33 17.26 -15.94
CA LEU A 252 18.55 17.50 -15.14
C LEU A 252 19.36 16.21 -14.98
N PHE A 253 18.71 15.09 -14.61
CA PHE A 253 19.40 13.79 -14.48
C PHE A 253 19.97 13.30 -15.80
N ARG A 254 19.26 13.58 -16.90
CA ARG A 254 19.67 13.21 -18.24
C ARG A 254 20.91 13.99 -18.67
N MET A 255 20.94 15.31 -18.44
CA MET A 255 22.08 16.16 -18.81
C MET A 255 23.37 15.76 -18.10
N VAL A 256 23.29 15.39 -16.82
CA VAL A 256 24.48 14.98 -16.04
C VAL A 256 24.82 13.50 -16.17
N ARG A 257 24.10 12.74 -17.01
CA ARG A 257 24.25 11.28 -17.17
C ARG A 257 24.31 10.53 -15.82
N ALA A 258 23.43 10.91 -14.90
CA ALA A 258 23.44 10.39 -13.54
C ALA A 258 23.39 8.85 -13.53
N LYS A 259 24.19 8.21 -12.67
CA LYS A 259 24.17 6.75 -12.47
C LYS A 259 22.75 6.26 -12.17
N THR A 260 22.04 6.96 -11.29
CA THR A 260 20.66 6.66 -10.91
C THR A 260 19.70 6.59 -12.10
N TRP A 261 19.82 7.49 -13.08
CA TRP A 261 18.98 7.45 -14.28
C TRP A 261 19.33 6.25 -15.16
N ARG A 262 20.62 5.94 -15.34
CA ARG A 262 21.05 4.76 -16.11
C ARG A 262 20.55 3.45 -15.48
N ASP A 263 20.67 3.32 -14.16
CA ASP A 263 20.17 2.16 -13.43
C ASP A 263 18.63 2.05 -13.53
N HIS A 264 17.92 3.19 -13.47
CA HIS A 264 16.47 3.25 -13.64
C HIS A 264 16.03 2.77 -15.03
N VAL A 265 16.67 3.27 -16.09
CA VAL A 265 16.40 2.85 -17.48
C VAL A 265 16.68 1.36 -17.65
N ALA A 266 17.84 0.87 -17.18
CA ALA A 266 18.19 -0.55 -17.27
C ALA A 266 17.21 -1.46 -16.52
N SER A 267 16.68 -1.00 -15.37
CA SER A 267 15.67 -1.74 -14.62
C SER A 267 14.35 -1.82 -15.37
N TRP A 268 13.88 -0.71 -15.95
CA TRP A 268 12.67 -0.72 -16.76
C TRP A 268 12.83 -1.54 -18.06
N ASP A 269 13.96 -1.45 -18.73
CA ASP A 269 14.22 -2.26 -19.93
C ASP A 269 14.14 -3.75 -19.61
N LEU A 270 14.74 -4.17 -18.49
CA LEU A 270 14.64 -5.55 -18.03
C LEU A 270 13.20 -5.96 -17.68
N ILE A 271 12.41 -5.08 -17.04
CA ILE A 271 10.99 -5.33 -16.76
C ILE A 271 10.22 -5.55 -18.07
N PHE A 272 10.36 -4.63 -19.04
CA PHE A 272 9.67 -4.73 -20.32
C PHE A 272 10.10 -5.97 -21.11
N ASP A 273 11.40 -6.21 -21.26
CA ASP A 273 11.92 -7.31 -22.06
C ASP A 273 11.44 -8.67 -21.54
N ARG A 274 11.40 -8.83 -20.20
CA ARG A 274 10.95 -10.07 -19.55
C ARG A 274 9.43 -10.22 -19.62
N ALA A 275 8.68 -9.19 -19.29
CA ALA A 275 7.23 -9.23 -19.34
C ALA A 275 6.71 -9.45 -20.77
N GLU A 276 7.33 -8.84 -21.78
CA GLU A 276 7.06 -9.14 -23.19
C GLU A 276 7.42 -10.60 -23.56
N GLY A 277 8.47 -11.16 -22.96
CA GLY A 277 8.81 -12.57 -23.07
C GLY A 277 7.70 -13.49 -22.56
N TYR A 278 7.20 -13.25 -21.35
CA TYR A 278 6.09 -14.03 -20.79
C TYR A 278 4.82 -13.91 -21.62
N VAL A 279 4.46 -12.70 -22.03
CA VAL A 279 3.31 -12.45 -22.92
C VAL A 279 3.47 -13.21 -24.23
N ARG A 280 4.64 -13.16 -24.87
CA ARG A 280 4.93 -13.87 -26.12
C ARG A 280 4.85 -15.39 -25.96
N ASN A 281 5.41 -15.95 -24.90
CA ASN A 281 5.37 -17.40 -24.64
C ASN A 281 3.92 -17.87 -24.48
N PHE A 282 3.14 -17.17 -23.66
CA PHE A 282 1.71 -17.44 -23.51
C PHE A 282 0.98 -17.45 -24.85
N PHE A 283 1.26 -16.49 -25.75
CA PHE A 283 0.66 -16.48 -27.09
C PHE A 283 1.07 -17.67 -27.97
N GLN A 284 2.30 -18.15 -27.84
CA GLN A 284 2.78 -19.31 -28.58
C GLN A 284 2.08 -20.58 -28.08
N ASP A 285 1.98 -20.72 -26.77
CA ASP A 285 1.34 -21.87 -26.13
C ASP A 285 -0.16 -21.93 -26.45
N GLN A 286 -0.85 -20.78 -26.47
CA GLN A 286 -2.26 -20.71 -26.88
C GLN A 286 -2.50 -21.10 -28.35
N LYS A 287 -1.52 -20.92 -29.24
CA LYS A 287 -1.63 -21.34 -30.65
C LYS A 287 -1.38 -22.83 -30.83
N MET A 288 -0.56 -23.42 -29.97
CA MET A 288 -0.07 -24.80 -30.10
C MET A 288 -0.81 -25.80 -29.20
N GLY A 289 -1.44 -25.33 -28.12
CA GLY A 289 -2.11 -26.16 -27.12
C GLY A 289 -3.56 -26.52 -27.46
N PRO A 290 -4.11 -27.60 -26.85
CA PRO A 290 -5.54 -27.87 -26.93
C PRO A 290 -6.34 -26.71 -26.33
N LYS A 291 -7.46 -26.33 -26.93
CA LYS A 291 -8.39 -25.32 -26.37
C LYS A 291 -8.92 -25.86 -25.05
N VAL A 292 -8.33 -25.46 -23.92
CA VAL A 292 -8.78 -25.86 -22.58
C VAL A 292 -10.14 -25.22 -22.32
N THR A 293 -11.19 -26.04 -22.21
CA THR A 293 -12.58 -25.60 -22.07
C THR A 293 -13.15 -25.73 -20.66
N GLU A 294 -12.43 -26.33 -19.70
CA GLU A 294 -13.01 -26.67 -18.38
C GLU A 294 -12.57 -25.74 -17.21
N CYS A 295 -11.40 -25.10 -17.28
CA CYS A 295 -10.88 -24.23 -16.22
C CYS A 295 -10.65 -22.79 -16.71
N TYR A 296 -10.76 -21.82 -15.79
CA TYR A 296 -10.52 -20.40 -16.09
C TYR A 296 -9.05 -20.19 -16.50
N PRO A 297 -8.78 -19.72 -17.73
CA PRO A 297 -7.43 -19.70 -18.33
C PRO A 297 -6.61 -18.44 -18.01
N GLY A 298 -7.06 -17.61 -17.07
CA GLY A 298 -6.39 -16.36 -16.70
C GLY A 298 -6.94 -15.10 -17.39
N ILE A 299 -6.45 -13.95 -16.92
CA ILE A 299 -6.91 -12.63 -17.33
C ILE A 299 -6.50 -12.32 -18.78
N LEU A 300 -5.26 -12.62 -19.17
CA LEU A 300 -4.76 -12.33 -20.51
C LEU A 300 -5.55 -13.09 -21.58
N TYR A 301 -5.83 -14.38 -21.36
CA TYR A 301 -6.71 -15.15 -22.24
C TYR A 301 -8.06 -14.44 -22.43
N SER A 302 -8.68 -14.04 -21.32
CA SER A 302 -10.02 -13.43 -21.31
C SER A 302 -10.04 -12.08 -22.05
N LEU A 303 -8.99 -11.26 -21.88
CA LEU A 303 -8.85 -9.98 -22.57
C LEU A 303 -8.76 -10.14 -24.09
N LEU A 304 -8.03 -11.16 -24.55
CA LEU A 304 -7.80 -11.40 -25.98
C LEU A 304 -9.06 -11.88 -26.70
N HIS A 305 -9.91 -12.65 -26.04
CA HIS A 305 -11.11 -13.23 -26.66
C HIS A 305 -12.25 -12.22 -26.83
N LYS A 306 -12.27 -11.12 -26.07
CA LYS A 306 -13.32 -10.09 -26.19
C LYS A 306 -13.07 -9.02 -27.26
N ASN A 307 -11.89 -9.01 -27.89
CA ASN A 307 -11.51 -8.16 -29.04
C ASN A 307 -11.91 -6.67 -28.97
N ALA A 308 -11.96 -6.08 -27.76
CA ALA A 308 -12.40 -4.68 -27.56
C ALA A 308 -11.25 -3.74 -27.17
N MET A 309 -10.03 -4.26 -27.01
CA MET A 309 -8.80 -3.53 -26.75
C MET A 309 -7.73 -4.01 -27.73
N ASN A 310 -6.92 -3.10 -28.26
CA ASN A 310 -5.85 -3.49 -29.17
C ASN A 310 -4.76 -4.26 -28.40
N PHE A 311 -4.00 -5.07 -29.12
CA PHE A 311 -2.99 -5.94 -28.52
C PHE A 311 -1.91 -5.17 -27.76
N GLU A 312 -1.48 -4.02 -28.26
CA GLU A 312 -0.45 -3.21 -27.62
C GLU A 312 -0.91 -2.62 -26.27
N ASP A 313 -2.17 -2.19 -26.18
CA ASP A 313 -2.80 -1.74 -24.94
C ASP A 313 -2.96 -2.90 -23.95
N ILE A 314 -3.37 -4.10 -24.41
CA ILE A 314 -3.44 -5.30 -23.56
C ILE A 314 -2.06 -5.61 -22.99
N LYS A 315 -1.03 -5.65 -23.86
CA LYS A 315 0.35 -5.92 -23.48
C LYS A 315 0.86 -4.90 -22.47
N ALA A 316 0.67 -3.60 -22.71
CA ALA A 316 1.10 -2.54 -21.79
C ALA A 316 0.45 -2.68 -20.42
N ASN A 317 -0.86 -2.92 -20.37
CA ASN A 317 -1.57 -3.13 -19.11
C ASN A 317 -1.07 -4.39 -18.39
N VAL A 318 -0.87 -5.52 -19.08
CA VAL A 318 -0.34 -6.75 -18.46
C VAL A 318 1.05 -6.52 -17.85
N ILE A 319 1.95 -5.82 -18.54
CA ILE A 319 3.28 -5.48 -18.01
C ILE A 319 3.16 -4.63 -16.74
N GLU A 320 2.29 -3.63 -16.73
CA GLU A 320 2.01 -2.82 -15.53
C GLU A 320 1.45 -3.67 -14.38
N MET A 321 0.52 -4.58 -14.66
CA MET A 321 -0.06 -5.49 -13.67
C MET A 321 1.00 -6.39 -13.05
N MET A 322 1.88 -6.98 -13.87
CA MET A 322 2.99 -7.81 -13.40
C MET A 322 3.91 -7.02 -12.47
N ALA A 323 4.39 -5.84 -12.89
CA ALA A 323 5.32 -5.05 -12.10
C ALA A 323 4.70 -4.56 -10.78
N ALA A 324 3.43 -4.15 -10.79
CA ALA A 324 2.76 -3.65 -9.59
C ALA A 324 2.36 -4.75 -8.59
N GLY A 325 2.15 -5.99 -9.04
CA GLY A 325 1.73 -7.10 -8.17
C GLY A 325 2.81 -7.65 -7.23
N VAL A 326 4.10 -7.40 -7.51
CA VAL A 326 5.23 -8.00 -6.79
C VAL A 326 5.50 -7.35 -5.43
N ASP A 327 5.98 -6.10 -5.42
CA ASP A 327 6.43 -5.43 -4.18
C ASP A 327 5.26 -5.09 -3.24
N THR A 328 4.10 -4.76 -3.79
CA THR A 328 2.95 -4.25 -3.03
C THR A 328 2.36 -5.32 -2.11
N THR A 329 2.11 -6.51 -2.66
CA THR A 329 1.56 -7.66 -1.94
C THR A 329 2.58 -8.24 -0.97
N SER A 330 3.83 -8.44 -1.41
CA SER A 330 4.89 -9.04 -0.60
C SER A 330 5.20 -8.23 0.65
N ILE A 331 5.35 -6.91 0.53
CA ILE A 331 5.60 -6.02 1.68
C ILE A 331 4.40 -5.99 2.63
N THR A 332 3.18 -5.98 2.12
CA THR A 332 1.97 -6.01 2.96
C THR A 332 1.86 -7.32 3.74
N LEU A 333 2.14 -8.46 3.10
CA LEU A 333 2.19 -9.77 3.77
C LEU A 333 3.28 -9.81 4.85
N GLN A 334 4.45 -9.25 4.56
CA GLN A 334 5.54 -9.18 5.52
C GLN A 334 5.15 -8.38 6.77
N TRP A 335 4.48 -7.23 6.60
CA TRP A 335 3.96 -6.44 7.72
C TRP A 335 2.87 -7.16 8.49
N CYS A 336 1.97 -7.87 7.80
CA CYS A 336 0.93 -8.65 8.46
C CYS A 336 1.55 -9.78 9.32
N LEU A 337 2.52 -10.53 8.78
CA LEU A 337 3.31 -11.53 9.52
C LEU A 337 3.98 -10.91 10.75
N TYR A 338 4.59 -9.74 10.59
CA TYR A 338 5.25 -9.00 11.67
C TYR A 338 4.27 -8.57 12.77
N GLU A 339 3.09 -8.05 12.41
CA GLU A 339 2.09 -7.61 13.39
C GLU A 339 1.46 -8.78 14.15
N MET A 340 1.17 -9.89 13.47
CA MET A 340 0.68 -11.10 14.14
C MET A 340 1.71 -11.71 15.07
N ALA A 341 2.98 -11.70 14.67
CA ALA A 341 4.09 -12.15 15.50
C ALA A 341 4.23 -11.34 16.80
N ARG A 342 4.02 -10.03 16.70
CA ARG A 342 4.10 -9.11 17.84
C ARG A 342 2.86 -9.20 18.74
N ASN A 343 1.71 -9.60 18.19
CA ASN A 343 0.41 -9.64 18.87
C ASN A 343 -0.18 -11.05 18.91
N LEU A 344 0.40 -11.93 19.74
CA LEU A 344 0.04 -13.36 19.78
C LEU A 344 -1.44 -13.63 20.11
N LYS A 345 -2.08 -12.78 20.92
CA LYS A 345 -3.52 -12.90 21.22
C LYS A 345 -4.37 -12.74 19.95
N VAL A 346 -4.04 -11.75 19.12
CA VAL A 346 -4.75 -11.48 17.86
C VAL A 346 -4.49 -12.61 16.88
N GLN A 347 -3.26 -13.10 16.80
CA GLN A 347 -2.93 -14.27 16.00
C GLN A 347 -3.78 -15.50 16.40
N ASP A 348 -3.96 -15.76 17.69
CA ASP A 348 -4.78 -16.88 18.16
C ASP A 348 -6.27 -16.69 17.81
N MET A 349 -6.80 -15.45 17.88
CA MET A 349 -8.16 -15.13 17.46
C MET A 349 -8.36 -15.35 15.95
N LEU A 350 -7.42 -14.88 15.13
CA LEU A 350 -7.44 -15.07 13.67
C LEU A 350 -7.39 -16.55 13.30
N ARG A 351 -6.53 -17.33 13.98
CA ARG A 351 -6.47 -18.78 13.77
C ARG A 351 -7.78 -19.45 14.15
N ALA A 352 -8.40 -19.06 15.26
CA ALA A 352 -9.67 -19.61 15.70
C ALA A 352 -10.81 -19.32 14.69
N GLU A 353 -10.88 -18.10 14.15
CA GLU A 353 -11.84 -17.72 13.11
C GLU A 353 -11.67 -18.58 11.85
N VAL A 354 -10.44 -18.68 11.33
CA VAL A 354 -10.19 -19.44 10.09
C VAL A 354 -10.52 -20.93 10.26
N LEU A 355 -10.17 -21.53 11.41
CA LEU A 355 -10.51 -22.92 11.70
C LEU A 355 -12.02 -23.16 11.83
N ALA A 356 -12.77 -22.18 12.35
CA ALA A 356 -14.23 -22.25 12.40
C ALA A 356 -14.82 -22.16 10.98
N ALA A 357 -14.40 -21.15 10.21
CA ALA A 357 -14.82 -20.97 8.82
C ALA A 357 -14.55 -22.22 7.96
N GLN A 358 -13.40 -22.87 8.17
CA GLN A 358 -13.04 -24.11 7.46
C GLN A 358 -14.00 -25.26 7.75
N ARG A 359 -14.38 -25.46 9.03
CA ARG A 359 -15.33 -26.50 9.44
C ARG A 359 -16.71 -26.24 8.83
N ASP A 360 -17.18 -25.01 8.91
CA ASP A 360 -18.51 -24.63 8.43
C ASP A 360 -18.61 -24.70 6.89
N ALA A 361 -17.53 -24.32 6.21
CA ALA A 361 -17.44 -24.38 4.76
C ALA A 361 -17.19 -25.78 4.19
N GLN A 362 -16.84 -26.76 5.04
CA GLN A 362 -16.40 -28.11 4.61
C GLN A 362 -15.25 -28.07 3.59
N GLY A 363 -14.35 -27.09 3.72
CA GLY A 363 -13.23 -26.88 2.82
C GLY A 363 -13.55 -26.12 1.52
N ASP A 364 -14.79 -25.64 1.32
CA ASP A 364 -15.13 -24.74 0.22
C ASP A 364 -14.54 -23.34 0.47
N MET A 365 -13.47 -23.00 -0.25
CA MET A 365 -12.75 -21.74 -0.06
C MET A 365 -13.61 -20.50 -0.35
N LYS A 366 -14.59 -20.56 -1.27
CA LYS A 366 -15.54 -19.43 -1.50
C LYS A 366 -16.36 -19.14 -0.26
N LYS A 367 -16.82 -20.19 0.43
CA LYS A 367 -17.57 -20.05 1.68
C LYS A 367 -16.67 -19.59 2.82
N MET A 368 -15.43 -20.08 2.88
CA MET A 368 -14.45 -19.64 3.87
C MET A 368 -14.16 -18.14 3.76
N LEU A 369 -13.88 -17.63 2.55
CA LEU A 369 -13.58 -16.21 2.31
C LEU A 369 -14.71 -15.25 2.74
N LYS A 370 -15.96 -15.73 2.74
CA LYS A 370 -17.12 -14.98 3.24
C LYS A 370 -17.27 -15.02 4.76
N SER A 371 -16.58 -15.93 5.43
CA SER A 371 -16.76 -16.26 6.86
C SER A 371 -15.54 -15.91 7.72
N VAL A 372 -14.70 -14.99 7.24
CA VAL A 372 -13.45 -14.54 7.92
C VAL A 372 -13.36 -13.01 8.12
N PRO A 373 -14.37 -12.36 8.73
CA PRO A 373 -14.40 -10.90 8.88
C PRO A 373 -13.23 -10.33 9.71
N LEU A 374 -12.75 -11.04 10.74
CA LEU A 374 -11.62 -10.62 11.57
C LEU A 374 -10.33 -10.62 10.76
N LEU A 375 -10.13 -11.62 9.90
CA LEU A 375 -8.98 -11.65 9.01
C LEU A 375 -8.98 -10.47 8.02
N LYS A 376 -10.13 -10.18 7.42
CA LYS A 376 -10.28 -8.98 6.56
C LYS A 376 -9.98 -7.70 7.33
N ALA A 377 -10.42 -7.62 8.60
CA ALA A 377 -10.10 -6.49 9.47
C ALA A 377 -8.59 -6.40 9.76
N ALA A 378 -7.89 -7.52 10.00
CA ALA A 378 -6.45 -7.55 10.24
C ALA A 378 -5.63 -7.09 9.02
N ILE A 379 -6.06 -7.43 7.80
CA ILE A 379 -5.42 -6.93 6.57
C ILE A 379 -5.61 -5.41 6.45
N LYS A 380 -6.85 -4.91 6.67
CA LYS A 380 -7.15 -3.48 6.69
C LYS A 380 -6.34 -2.73 7.75
N GLU A 381 -6.16 -3.33 8.92
CA GLU A 381 -5.38 -2.78 10.03
C GLU A 381 -3.88 -2.77 9.73
N THR A 382 -3.37 -3.80 9.05
CA THR A 382 -2.00 -3.83 8.54
C THR A 382 -1.77 -2.68 7.57
N LEU A 383 -2.67 -2.46 6.61
CA LEU A 383 -2.59 -1.32 5.68
C LEU A 383 -2.83 0.03 6.37
N ARG A 384 -3.52 0.04 7.51
CA ARG A 384 -3.68 1.23 8.36
C ARG A 384 -2.36 1.66 8.98
N LEU A 385 -1.63 0.70 9.53
CA LEU A 385 -0.32 0.93 10.13
C LEU A 385 0.78 1.08 9.07
N HIS A 386 0.77 0.26 8.04
CA HIS A 386 1.86 0.13 7.08
C HIS A 386 1.36 0.34 5.64
N PRO A 387 0.89 1.55 5.31
CA PRO A 387 0.38 1.83 3.97
C PRO A 387 1.52 1.78 2.94
N ILE A 388 1.27 1.09 1.82
CA ILE A 388 2.19 1.07 0.67
C ILE A 388 2.31 2.45 0.03
N ALA A 389 1.20 3.20 -0.04
CA ALA A 389 1.17 4.58 -0.52
C ALA A 389 1.11 5.56 0.66
N VAL A 390 2.17 6.37 0.83
CA VAL A 390 2.23 7.38 1.91
C VAL A 390 1.14 8.44 1.75
N THR A 391 0.86 8.83 0.51
CA THR A 391 -0.15 9.83 0.15
C THR A 391 -1.06 9.32 -0.96
N ILE A 392 -2.29 9.80 -0.97
CA ILE A 392 -3.23 9.68 -2.10
C ILE A 392 -3.40 11.08 -2.67
N GLN A 393 -3.05 11.28 -3.94
CA GLN A 393 -3.03 12.59 -4.57
C GLN A 393 -4.16 12.74 -5.59
N ARG A 394 -4.74 13.94 -5.66
CA ARG A 394 -5.68 14.34 -6.70
C ARG A 394 -5.42 15.74 -7.22
N TYR A 395 -5.58 15.91 -8.52
CA TYR A 395 -5.79 17.20 -9.15
C TYR A 395 -7.29 17.46 -9.25
N ILE A 396 -7.74 18.57 -8.66
CA ILE A 396 -9.17 18.92 -8.64
C ILE A 396 -9.56 19.66 -9.95
N PRO A 397 -10.68 19.28 -10.58
CA PRO A 397 -11.12 19.88 -11.83
C PRO A 397 -11.82 21.24 -11.64
N SER A 398 -12.32 21.51 -10.42
CA SER A 398 -13.04 22.73 -10.03
C SER A 398 -12.53 23.22 -8.68
N ASP A 399 -12.76 24.50 -8.38
CA ASP A 399 -12.41 25.10 -7.10
C ASP A 399 -13.09 24.37 -5.94
N LEU A 400 -12.37 24.18 -4.83
CA LEU A 400 -12.81 23.39 -3.67
C LEU A 400 -12.49 24.13 -2.37
N VAL A 401 -13.46 24.17 -1.45
CA VAL A 401 -13.25 24.74 -0.12
C VAL A 401 -12.94 23.65 0.91
N LEU A 402 -11.72 23.66 1.45
CA LEU A 402 -11.27 22.78 2.54
C LEU A 402 -10.80 23.64 3.73
N GLN A 403 -11.23 23.33 4.94
CA GLN A 403 -10.87 24.09 6.16
C GLN A 403 -11.02 25.63 6.02
N ASP A 404 -12.11 26.07 5.38
CA ASP A 404 -12.40 27.48 5.04
C ASP A 404 -11.40 28.15 4.09
N TYR A 405 -10.54 27.39 3.40
CA TYR A 405 -9.64 27.89 2.36
C TYR A 405 -10.14 27.50 0.97
N MET A 406 -10.09 28.45 0.05
CA MET A 406 -10.33 28.20 -1.37
C MET A 406 -9.10 27.58 -2.03
N ILE A 407 -9.24 26.35 -2.52
CA ILE A 407 -8.23 25.65 -3.32
C ILE A 407 -8.61 25.78 -4.79
N PRO A 408 -7.76 26.39 -5.64
CA PRO A 408 -8.07 26.64 -7.03
C PRO A 408 -8.02 25.37 -7.89
N ALA A 409 -8.82 25.34 -8.95
CA ALA A 409 -8.80 24.30 -9.97
C ALA A 409 -7.49 24.28 -10.79
N LYS A 410 -7.02 23.07 -11.12
CA LYS A 410 -6.01 22.73 -12.14
C LYS A 410 -4.52 23.15 -11.93
N VAL A 411 -3.67 22.32 -12.55
CA VAL A 411 -2.18 22.25 -12.70
C VAL A 411 -1.35 22.29 -11.40
N SER A 412 -1.65 23.15 -10.45
CA SER A 412 -0.93 23.21 -9.16
C SER A 412 -1.71 24.10 -8.19
N PRO A 413 -1.91 23.69 -6.93
CA PRO A 413 -1.31 22.52 -6.28
C PRO A 413 -2.11 21.23 -6.44
N GLN A 414 -1.43 20.09 -6.36
CA GLN A 414 -2.10 18.81 -6.10
C GLN A 414 -2.56 18.76 -4.64
N THR A 415 -3.74 18.18 -4.38
CA THR A 415 -4.21 17.92 -3.01
C THR A 415 -3.81 16.50 -2.61
N ASN A 416 -3.13 16.39 -1.48
CA ASN A 416 -2.53 15.16 -0.96
C ASN A 416 -3.22 14.78 0.34
N LEU A 417 -3.97 13.69 0.32
CA LEU A 417 -4.45 13.05 1.51
C LEU A 417 -3.34 12.19 2.12
N GLN A 418 -3.04 12.44 3.39
CA GLN A 418 -1.98 11.75 4.10
C GLN A 418 -2.49 10.44 4.71
N ALA A 419 -2.50 9.40 3.87
CA ALA A 419 -3.04 8.08 4.21
C ALA A 419 -2.39 7.47 5.46
N PHE A 420 -1.10 7.70 5.67
CA PHE A 420 -0.37 7.23 6.86
C PHE A 420 -0.87 7.83 8.18
N LEU A 421 -1.36 9.07 8.16
CA LEU A 421 -1.72 9.84 9.35
C LEU A 421 -3.22 9.93 9.60
N LEU A 422 -4.03 10.04 8.54
CA LEU A 422 -5.49 9.92 8.62
C LEU A 422 -5.88 8.69 9.45
N ARG A 423 -5.17 7.61 9.18
CA ARG A 423 -5.36 6.29 9.75
C ARG A 423 -4.85 6.15 11.19
N ARG A 424 -4.10 7.13 11.70
CA ARG A 424 -3.57 7.20 13.08
C ARG A 424 -4.11 8.40 13.87
N ASN A 425 -5.09 9.15 13.34
CA ASN A 425 -5.60 10.35 13.99
C ASN A 425 -6.55 10.02 15.16
N PRO A 426 -6.23 10.43 16.40
CA PRO A 426 -7.04 10.20 17.60
C PRO A 426 -8.40 10.84 17.67
N GLU A 427 -8.61 11.91 16.93
CA GLU A 427 -9.89 12.61 16.87
C GLU A 427 -10.80 12.10 15.75
N SER A 428 -10.33 11.14 14.95
CA SER A 428 -11.23 10.44 14.02
C SER A 428 -12.27 9.69 14.85
N PRO A 429 -13.59 9.83 14.59
CA PRO A 429 -14.62 9.08 15.31
C PRO A 429 -14.45 7.55 15.20
N ASN A 430 -13.59 7.09 14.28
CA ASN A 430 -13.20 5.69 14.08
C ASN A 430 -11.79 5.36 14.59
N HIS A 431 -11.21 6.15 15.51
CA HIS A 431 -9.82 5.98 15.94
C HIS A 431 -9.49 4.60 16.56
N CYS A 432 -10.48 3.90 17.11
CA CYS A 432 -10.29 2.58 17.73
C CYS A 432 -11.38 1.57 17.38
N LEU A 433 -12.28 1.86 16.44
CA LEU A 433 -13.47 1.04 16.19
C LEU A 433 -13.67 0.83 14.69
N PHE A 434 -13.03 -0.18 14.12
CA PHE A 434 -13.49 -0.79 12.86
C PHE A 434 -14.17 -2.15 13.08
N VAL A 435 -14.44 -2.55 14.34
CA VAL A 435 -15.24 -3.75 14.65
C VAL A 435 -16.74 -3.43 14.87
N SER A 436 -17.17 -2.16 14.90
CA SER A 436 -18.58 -1.84 15.19
C SER A 436 -19.14 -0.69 14.35
N SER A 437 -19.34 -0.88 13.04
CA SER A 437 -20.39 -0.14 12.32
C SER A 437 -20.68 -0.83 10.97
N PRO A 438 -21.90 -1.37 10.77
CA PRO A 438 -22.37 -1.84 9.47
C PRO A 438 -22.60 -0.71 8.45
N GLU A 439 -22.45 0.56 8.84
CA GLU A 439 -22.89 1.72 8.06
C GLU A 439 -21.77 2.39 7.27
N TRP A 440 -20.51 2.02 7.52
CA TRP A 440 -19.38 2.41 6.67
C TRP A 440 -19.15 1.36 5.58
N ASN A 441 -19.99 1.36 4.54
CA ASN A 441 -19.64 0.76 3.25
C ASN A 441 -18.38 1.46 2.73
N GLY A 442 -17.23 0.80 2.92
CA GLY A 442 -15.86 1.33 2.73
C GLY A 442 -15.46 1.64 1.29
N ASP A 443 -16.39 2.07 0.43
CA ASP A 443 -16.15 2.33 -0.99
C ASP A 443 -15.48 3.69 -1.26
N LEU A 444 -15.55 4.64 -0.32
CA LEU A 444 -15.09 6.02 -0.55
C LEU A 444 -13.56 6.21 -0.47
N VAL A 445 -12.84 5.36 0.26
CA VAL A 445 -11.36 5.37 0.32
C VAL A 445 -10.76 4.07 -0.22
N GLY A 446 -11.58 3.02 -0.32
CA GLY A 446 -11.22 1.72 -0.86
C GLY A 446 -11.14 1.65 -2.38
N GLY A 447 -11.83 2.52 -3.14
CA GLY A 447 -11.89 2.38 -4.61
C GLY A 447 -10.56 2.51 -5.38
N TRP A 448 -9.48 2.97 -4.73
CA TRP A 448 -8.28 3.49 -5.41
C TRP A 448 -6.94 3.19 -4.75
N SER A 449 -6.89 2.34 -3.72
CA SER A 449 -5.60 1.85 -3.23
C SER A 449 -4.90 1.07 -4.35
N ILE A 450 -3.57 1.09 -4.37
CA ILE A 450 -2.76 0.25 -5.26
C ILE A 450 -3.17 -1.25 -5.13
N ALA A 451 -3.72 -1.65 -3.97
CA ALA A 451 -4.30 -2.98 -3.74
C ALA A 451 -5.53 -3.28 -4.62
N LEU A 452 -6.36 -2.27 -4.98
CA LEU A 452 -7.53 -2.47 -5.85
C LEU A 452 -7.26 -2.31 -7.34
N PHE A 453 -6.03 -1.98 -7.76
CA PHE A 453 -5.75 -2.02 -9.20
C PHE A 453 -5.64 -3.45 -9.76
N LEU A 454 -5.45 -4.47 -8.91
CA LEU A 454 -5.02 -5.82 -9.35
C LEU A 454 -5.63 -7.02 -8.61
N GLY A 455 -6.63 -6.82 -7.76
CA GLY A 455 -7.16 -7.90 -6.90
C GLY A 455 -6.20 -8.29 -5.77
N GLY A 456 -5.45 -7.32 -5.24
CA GLY A 456 -4.48 -7.53 -4.16
C GLY A 456 -5.15 -7.93 -2.84
N ASP A 457 -6.37 -7.45 -2.59
CA ASP A 457 -7.14 -7.86 -1.41
C ASP A 457 -7.50 -9.35 -1.50
N GLU A 458 -7.83 -9.89 -2.67
CA GLU A 458 -8.13 -11.30 -2.90
C GLU A 458 -6.88 -12.19 -2.81
N ILE A 459 -5.72 -11.70 -3.26
CA ILE A 459 -4.43 -12.41 -3.07
C ILE A 459 -4.06 -12.46 -1.58
N LEU A 460 -4.22 -11.34 -0.87
CA LEU A 460 -3.97 -11.27 0.57
C LEU A 460 -4.96 -12.13 1.35
N GLU A 461 -6.26 -12.04 1.06
CA GLU A 461 -7.31 -12.84 1.70
C GLU A 461 -7.12 -14.34 1.41
N GLY A 462 -6.93 -14.72 0.15
CA GLY A 462 -6.72 -16.11 -0.27
C GLY A 462 -5.48 -16.72 0.35
N PHE A 463 -4.36 -15.98 0.38
CA PHE A 463 -3.14 -16.40 1.06
C PHE A 463 -3.40 -16.68 2.55
N TRP A 464 -4.01 -15.73 3.25
CA TRP A 464 -4.16 -15.84 4.70
C TRP A 464 -5.17 -16.89 5.13
N VAL A 465 -6.29 -17.02 4.42
CA VAL A 465 -7.27 -18.07 4.67
C VAL A 465 -6.62 -19.44 4.53
N PHE A 466 -5.84 -19.65 3.47
CA PHE A 466 -5.14 -20.91 3.26
C PHE A 466 -4.02 -21.14 4.29
N PHE A 467 -3.17 -20.14 4.50
CA PHE A 467 -2.02 -20.21 5.41
C PHE A 467 -2.44 -20.54 6.85
N LEU A 468 -3.48 -19.86 7.37
CA LEU A 468 -3.99 -20.10 8.73
C LEU A 468 -4.79 -21.41 8.84
N SER A 469 -5.44 -21.85 7.76
CA SER A 469 -6.12 -23.14 7.67
C SER A 469 -5.15 -24.33 7.72
N GLU A 470 -4.07 -24.31 6.92
CA GLU A 470 -3.09 -25.40 6.87
C GLU A 470 -2.18 -25.45 8.11
N VAL A 471 -1.89 -24.30 8.71
CA VAL A 471 -1.26 -24.24 10.04
C VAL A 471 -2.13 -24.89 11.12
N GLY A 472 -3.45 -24.92 10.94
CA GLY A 472 -4.38 -25.56 11.87
C GLY A 472 -4.58 -27.07 11.67
N ARG A 473 -4.29 -27.62 10.48
CA ARG A 473 -4.46 -29.06 10.17
C ARG A 473 -3.34 -29.94 10.73
N THR A 474 -2.13 -29.42 10.90
CA THR A 474 -0.95 -30.17 11.34
C THR A 474 -0.88 -30.26 12.87
N GLN A 475 -1.64 -31.18 13.45
CA GLN A 475 -1.60 -31.63 14.87
C GLN A 475 -1.72 -30.57 16.00
N PRO A 476 -2.45 -30.88 17.09
CA PRO A 476 -2.53 -30.00 18.26
C PRO A 476 -1.19 -29.75 18.98
N HIS A 477 -0.12 -30.49 18.63
CA HIS A 477 1.23 -30.34 19.19
C HIS A 477 2.20 -29.54 18.30
N VAL A 478 1.89 -29.37 17.02
CA VAL A 478 2.55 -28.36 16.18
C VAL A 478 1.60 -27.17 16.15
N ALA A 479 1.41 -26.56 17.31
CA ALA A 479 1.08 -25.16 17.31
C ALA A 479 2.22 -24.48 16.55
N CYS A 480 2.04 -24.21 15.26
CA CYS A 480 2.68 -23.08 14.60
C CYS A 480 2.12 -21.81 15.26
N ARG A 481 2.36 -21.66 16.57
CA ARG A 481 2.80 -20.40 17.13
C ARG A 481 3.92 -20.02 16.20
N PHE A 482 3.66 -19.10 15.30
CA PHE A 482 4.72 -18.22 14.84
C PHE A 482 5.14 -17.47 16.09
N GLN A 483 5.93 -18.12 16.93
CA GLN A 483 6.82 -17.44 17.83
C GLN A 483 7.90 -16.88 16.91
N SER A 484 7.48 -15.93 16.07
CA SER A 484 8.35 -14.95 15.46
C SER A 484 8.81 -14.11 16.64
N CYS A 485 9.73 -14.72 17.40
CA CYS A 485 10.62 -13.98 18.24
C CYS A 485 11.44 -13.16 17.27
N LEU A 486 10.99 -11.93 17.03
CA LEU A 486 11.88 -10.84 16.65
C LEU A 486 13.09 -10.97 17.56
N ARG A 487 14.22 -11.45 17.03
CA ARG A 487 15.42 -11.58 17.85
C ARG A 487 15.73 -10.16 18.35
N PRO A 488 15.90 -9.96 19.68
CA PRO A 488 16.13 -8.63 20.25
C PRO A 488 17.41 -7.96 19.71
N GLU A 489 18.27 -8.71 19.05
CA GLU A 489 19.53 -8.23 18.47
C GLU A 489 19.34 -7.42 17.17
N HIS A 490 18.20 -7.55 16.48
CA HIS A 490 17.85 -6.74 15.30
C HIS A 490 16.45 -6.14 15.42
N PRO A 491 16.22 -5.14 16.29
CA PRO A 491 15.10 -4.25 16.12
C PRO A 491 15.26 -3.56 14.75
N LEU A 492 14.30 -3.76 13.84
CA LEU A 492 14.18 -2.98 12.59
C LEU A 492 14.21 -1.46 12.85
N LEU A 493 13.98 -1.05 14.10
CA LEU A 493 13.87 0.31 14.61
C LEU A 493 15.15 0.86 15.28
N LYS A 494 16.34 0.25 15.09
CA LYS A 494 17.56 0.67 15.82
C LYS A 494 18.03 2.11 15.54
N ASN A 495 17.58 2.77 14.48
CA ASN A 495 18.07 4.10 14.08
C ASN A 495 17.06 5.26 14.22
N ILE A 496 15.95 5.07 14.94
CA ILE A 496 14.98 6.14 15.24
C ILE A 496 14.74 6.19 16.76
N GLN A 497 15.78 6.47 17.53
CA GLN A 497 15.68 6.68 18.99
C GLN A 497 16.01 8.13 19.29
N PRO A 498 14.99 9.00 19.41
CA PRO A 498 14.34 9.18 20.73
C PRO A 498 12.80 9.35 20.72
N ILE A 499 12.12 9.37 19.57
CA ILE A 499 10.68 9.69 19.49
C ILE A 499 9.78 8.44 19.65
N LEU A 500 10.29 7.25 19.34
CA LEU A 500 9.50 6.01 19.38
C LEU A 500 9.08 5.56 20.78
N TYR A 501 9.77 5.98 21.86
CA TYR A 501 9.45 5.52 23.21
C TYR A 501 8.09 6.00 23.72
N VAL A 502 7.56 7.10 23.17
CA VAL A 502 6.22 7.60 23.53
C VAL A 502 5.14 6.93 22.66
N ILE A 503 5.43 6.72 21.38
CA ILE A 503 4.52 6.12 20.39
C ILE A 503 4.32 4.60 20.61
N HIS A 504 5.34 3.89 21.12
CA HIS A 504 5.26 2.44 21.34
C HIS A 504 4.19 2.03 22.36
N SER A 505 3.94 2.86 23.37
CA SER A 505 2.96 2.56 24.43
C SER A 505 1.50 2.77 23.99
N GLU A 506 1.28 3.65 23.02
CA GLU A 506 -0.06 3.93 22.45
C GLU A 506 -0.42 2.90 21.36
N ILE A 507 0.52 2.53 20.47
CA ILE A 507 0.27 1.56 19.39
C ILE A 507 -0.07 0.15 19.93
N GLU A 508 0.57 -0.29 21.01
CA GLU A 508 0.29 -1.59 21.65
C GLU A 508 -1.12 -1.61 22.27
N CYS A 509 -1.58 -0.46 22.78
CA CYS A 509 -2.95 -0.30 23.23
C CYS A 509 -3.94 -0.29 22.07
N ASP A 510 -3.62 0.37 20.94
CA ASP A 510 -4.56 0.56 19.84
C ASP A 510 -4.80 -0.72 19.02
N PHE A 511 -3.74 -1.50 18.73
CA PHE A 511 -3.90 -2.77 18.02
C PHE A 511 -4.73 -3.74 18.87
N ILE A 512 -4.46 -3.88 20.17
CA ILE A 512 -5.23 -4.76 21.07
C ILE A 512 -6.66 -4.22 21.28
N ARG A 513 -6.84 -2.89 21.38
CA ARG A 513 -8.17 -2.26 21.59
C ARG A 513 -9.13 -2.57 20.45
N ALA A 514 -8.65 -2.50 19.20
CA ALA A 514 -9.45 -2.83 18.02
C ALA A 514 -10.00 -4.26 18.03
N PHE A 515 -9.41 -5.19 18.80
CA PHE A 515 -9.86 -6.59 18.91
C PHE A 515 -10.54 -6.92 20.25
N SER A 516 -10.73 -5.94 21.13
CA SER A 516 -11.30 -6.12 22.47
C SER A 516 -12.73 -5.57 22.65
N THR A 517 -13.31 -5.07 21.56
CA THR A 517 -14.71 -4.66 21.39
C THR A 517 -15.29 -5.41 20.22
#